data_AF-A0A7X6YIX2-F1
#
_entry.id   AF-A0A7X6YIX2-F1
#
_cell.length_a   1.000
_cell.length_b   1.000
_cell.length_c   1.000
_cell.angle_alpha   90.00
_cell.angle_beta   90.00
_cell.angle_gamma   90.00
#
_symmetry.space_group_name_H-M   'P 1'
#
loop_
_entity.id
_entity.type
_entity.pdbx_description
1 polymer ?
#
loop_
_entity_poly.entity_id
_entity_poly.type
_entity_poly.pdbx_seq_one_letter_code
_entity_poly.pdbx_strand_id
1 'polypeptide(L)'
;MKIYETAVKNPVGTSLIFIGVVLIGLLFYRQLPIDLYPNIDLNIVSVMTSYSGAGAQDVEANVTRPLEDVLNTTEKLKEITSQSRDGLSMIMLEFDFGTDMDAVMNDVRDKVSLISGFLPDGTEDPMILKFSSDMIPVVVLSATAEESAGALYKILDEQVANPLNRISGVGTVSVGGAPQREIQVNVVPAKLEAYNMSLEQIAQVIAAENLNVPAGNFDIGSQTYMLRLEGEFKNSRDLNNIVVGNSMGRPVYLRDVATVSDTLESRVQENYTNGRRSASIIVQKQSGANTVAIADAVKAELPGL
;
A
#
# COMPACT_ATOMS: atom_id res chain seq x y z
N MET A 1 28.22 41.78 37.94
CA MET A 1 28.96 40.58 38.40
C MET A 1 29.73 40.01 37.22
N LYS A 2 31.02 39.71 37.40
CA LYS A 2 31.87 39.13 36.34
C LYS A 2 31.73 37.61 36.39
N ILE A 3 31.14 36.99 35.37
CA ILE A 3 30.82 35.54 35.32
C ILE A 3 32.07 34.67 35.55
N TYR A 4 33.21 35.08 34.96
CA TYR A 4 34.49 34.40 35.15
C TYR A 4 35.00 34.43 36.59
N GLU A 5 34.74 35.51 37.32
CA GLU A 5 35.25 35.71 38.68
C GLU A 5 34.51 34.82 39.69
N THR A 6 33.20 34.59 39.47
CA THR A 6 32.39 33.66 40.26
C THR A 6 32.76 32.20 40.00
N ALA A 7 33.09 31.84 38.76
CA ALA A 7 33.51 30.49 38.40
C ALA A 7 34.87 30.11 39.02
N VAL A 8 35.81 31.05 39.08
CA VAL A 8 37.14 30.82 39.68
C VAL A 8 37.06 30.76 41.22
N LYS A 9 36.18 31.56 41.85
CA LYS A 9 36.02 31.59 43.32
C LYS A 9 35.31 30.36 43.89
N ASN A 10 34.53 29.62 43.08
CA ASN A 10 33.76 28.43 43.51
C ASN A 10 34.18 27.15 42.75
N PRO A 11 35.45 26.69 42.89
CA PRO A 11 36.00 25.60 42.06
C PRO A 11 35.23 24.27 42.20
N VAL A 12 34.71 23.97 43.40
CA VAL A 12 33.93 22.74 43.64
C VAL A 12 32.57 22.80 42.94
N GLY A 13 31.87 23.94 43.02
CA GLY A 13 30.57 24.13 42.36
C GLY A 13 30.69 24.07 40.85
N THR A 14 31.71 24.73 40.28
CA THR A 14 31.97 24.68 38.84
C THR A 14 32.33 23.27 38.37
N SER A 15 33.14 22.53 39.14
CA SER A 15 33.49 21.14 38.81
C SER A 15 32.26 20.21 38.81
N LEU A 16 31.38 20.35 39.80
CA LEU A 16 30.13 19.58 39.89
C LEU A 16 29.20 19.85 38.70
N ILE A 17 29.11 21.11 38.25
CA ILE A 17 28.32 21.47 37.07
C ILE A 17 28.89 20.79 35.82
N PHE A 18 30.21 20.84 35.60
CA PHE A 18 30.83 20.18 34.44
C PHE A 18 30.69 18.66 34.49
N ILE A 19 30.83 18.04 35.66
CA ILE A 19 30.57 16.60 35.83
C ILE A 19 29.12 16.28 35.51
N GLY A 20 28.17 17.09 35.97
CA GLY A 20 26.76 16.96 35.63
C GLY A 20 26.52 17.02 34.12
N VAL A 21 27.12 18.00 33.43
CA VAL A 21 27.04 18.12 31.96
C VAL A 21 27.64 16.90 31.25
N VAL A 22 28.78 16.38 31.73
CA VAL A 22 29.41 15.17 31.14
C VAL A 22 28.52 13.95 31.33
N LEU A 23 27.93 13.75 32.52
CA LEU A 23 27.03 12.63 32.77
C LEU A 23 25.77 12.71 31.91
N ILE A 24 25.18 13.90 31.79
CA ILE A 24 24.03 14.15 30.91
C ILE A 24 24.41 13.88 29.45
N GLY A 25 25.57 14.39 29.00
CA GLY A 25 26.08 14.15 27.65
C GLY A 25 26.31 12.67 27.36
N LEU A 26 26.83 11.91 28.32
CA LEU A 26 27.06 10.47 28.19
C LEU A 26 25.76 9.68 28.11
N LEU A 27 24.71 10.11 28.82
CA LEU A 27 23.37 9.52 28.73
C LEU A 27 22.75 9.75 27.34
N PHE A 28 22.77 10.99 26.84
CA PHE A 28 22.21 11.32 25.53
C PHE A 28 23.01 10.73 24.36
N TYR A 29 24.34 10.62 24.50
CA TYR A 29 25.19 10.01 23.47
C TYR A 29 24.75 8.58 23.12
N ARG A 30 24.26 7.81 24.11
CA ARG A 30 23.76 6.44 23.88
C ARG A 30 22.38 6.38 23.24
N GLN A 31 21.63 7.49 23.20
CA GLN A 31 20.28 7.58 22.64
C GLN A 31 20.25 8.21 21.25
N LEU A 32 21.39 8.67 20.72
CA LEU A 32 21.43 9.30 19.40
C LEU A 32 21.06 8.29 18.31
N PRO A 33 20.08 8.61 17.44
CA PRO A 33 19.76 7.78 16.29
C PRO A 33 20.94 7.81 15.31
N ILE A 34 21.28 6.63 14.77
CA ILE A 34 22.32 6.46 13.77
C ILE A 34 21.63 6.13 12.45
N ASP A 35 21.96 6.88 11.41
CA ASP A 35 21.44 6.68 10.08
C ASP A 35 22.54 6.88 9.03
N LEU A 36 22.38 6.25 7.87
CA LEU A 36 23.35 6.34 6.77
C LEU A 36 23.28 7.70 6.07
N TYR A 37 22.07 8.23 5.92
CA TYR A 37 21.80 9.53 5.33
C TYR A 37 21.12 10.44 6.36
N PRO A 38 21.31 11.76 6.27
CA PRO A 38 20.38 12.68 6.94
C PRO A 38 18.97 12.46 6.37
N ASN A 39 17.94 12.87 7.11
CA ASN A 39 16.60 12.85 6.55
C ASN A 39 16.54 13.86 5.39
N ILE A 40 16.43 13.36 4.16
CA ILE A 40 16.29 14.15 2.94
C ILE A 40 14.87 13.88 2.43
N ASP A 41 14.03 14.89 2.52
CA ASP A 41 12.80 14.93 1.74
C ASP A 41 13.19 15.38 0.33
N LEU A 42 13.11 14.44 -0.60
CA LEU A 42 13.16 14.79 -2.01
C LEU A 42 11.87 15.55 -2.26
N ASN A 43 11.93 16.82 -2.67
CA ASN A 43 10.73 17.64 -2.89
C ASN A 43 10.01 17.19 -4.18
N ILE A 44 9.65 15.91 -4.24
CA ILE A 44 9.07 15.24 -5.39
C ILE A 44 7.79 14.56 -4.93
N VAL A 45 6.70 14.89 -5.62
CA VAL A 45 5.41 14.21 -5.48
C VAL A 45 5.14 13.46 -6.79
N SER A 46 4.75 12.21 -6.70
CA SER A 46 4.25 11.46 -7.86
C SER A 46 2.75 11.24 -7.75
N VAL A 47 2.07 11.46 -8.87
CA VAL A 47 0.66 11.13 -9.07
C VAL A 47 0.61 9.99 -10.09
N MET A 48 0.09 8.85 -9.68
CA MET A 48 -0.04 7.65 -10.50
C MET A 48 -1.52 7.34 -10.71
N THR A 49 -1.92 7.13 -11.96
CA THR A 49 -3.30 6.81 -12.32
C THR A 49 -3.33 5.61 -13.25
N SER A 50 -4.08 4.58 -12.89
CA SER A 50 -4.30 3.39 -13.72
C SER A 50 -5.50 3.61 -14.63
N TYR A 51 -5.36 3.28 -15.91
CA TYR A 51 -6.46 3.29 -16.88
C TYR A 51 -6.45 2.00 -17.70
N SER A 52 -6.78 0.90 -17.02
CA SER A 52 -6.72 -0.46 -17.54
C SER A 52 -7.40 -0.61 -18.90
N GLY A 53 -6.65 -1.14 -19.88
CA GLY A 53 -7.16 -1.42 -21.23
C GLY A 53 -7.02 -0.29 -22.25
N ALA A 54 -6.51 0.88 -21.86
CA ALA A 54 -6.22 1.99 -22.77
C ALA A 54 -4.78 1.94 -23.31
N GLY A 55 -4.60 2.30 -24.59
CA GLY A 55 -3.26 2.45 -25.18
C GLY A 55 -2.55 3.72 -24.69
N ALA A 56 -1.22 3.76 -24.76
CA ALA A 56 -0.42 4.88 -24.27
C ALA A 56 -0.87 6.27 -24.79
N GLN A 57 -1.30 6.36 -26.07
CA GLN A 57 -1.80 7.61 -26.64
C GLN A 57 -3.13 8.05 -26.01
N ASP A 58 -4.03 7.12 -25.72
CA ASP A 58 -5.31 7.41 -25.08
C ASP A 58 -5.11 7.80 -23.61
N VAL A 59 -4.15 7.16 -22.93
CA VAL A 59 -3.73 7.52 -21.56
C VAL A 59 -3.12 8.91 -21.53
N GLU A 60 -2.28 9.27 -22.51
CA GLU A 60 -1.72 10.61 -22.62
C GLU A 60 -2.83 11.66 -22.77
N ALA A 61 -3.73 11.46 -23.75
CA ALA A 61 -4.73 12.45 -24.13
C ALA A 61 -5.85 12.61 -23.09
N ASN A 62 -6.32 11.51 -22.50
CA ASN A 62 -7.53 11.51 -21.66
C ASN A 62 -7.25 11.49 -20.16
N VAL A 63 -6.03 11.14 -19.72
CA VAL A 63 -5.68 11.03 -18.29
C VAL A 63 -4.51 11.93 -17.95
N THR A 64 -3.38 11.75 -18.65
CA THR A 64 -2.11 12.40 -18.30
C THR A 64 -2.20 13.91 -18.51
N ARG A 65 -2.65 14.35 -19.69
CA ARG A 65 -2.72 15.76 -20.06
C ARG A 65 -3.72 16.56 -19.20
N PRO A 66 -4.97 16.09 -18.95
CA PRO A 66 -5.87 16.78 -18.03
C PRO A 66 -5.33 16.91 -16.60
N LEU A 67 -4.67 15.87 -16.08
CA LEU A 67 -4.03 15.92 -14.76
C LEU A 67 -2.85 16.89 -14.77
N GLU A 68 -1.98 16.82 -15.77
CA GLU A 68 -0.82 17.69 -15.94
C GLU A 68 -1.23 19.17 -16.00
N ASP A 69 -2.26 19.52 -16.78
CA ASP A 69 -2.74 20.90 -16.92
C ASP A 69 -3.18 21.51 -15.57
N VAL A 70 -3.85 20.73 -14.73
CA VAL A 70 -4.29 21.19 -13.40
C VAL A 70 -3.12 21.22 -12.43
N LEU A 71 -2.28 20.19 -12.42
CA LEU A 71 -1.13 20.08 -11.51
C LEU A 71 -0.05 21.13 -11.81
N ASN A 72 0.08 21.59 -13.05
CA ASN A 72 1.00 22.65 -13.43
C ASN A 72 0.67 24.01 -12.77
N THR A 73 -0.54 24.17 -12.22
CA THR A 73 -0.94 25.38 -11.47
C THR A 73 -0.46 25.38 -10.01
N THR A 74 0.27 24.34 -9.58
CA THR A 74 0.75 24.17 -8.19
C THR A 74 1.85 25.18 -7.88
N GLU A 75 1.69 25.86 -6.74
CA GLU A 75 2.68 26.86 -6.33
C GLU A 75 4.04 26.20 -6.04
N LYS A 76 5.12 26.90 -6.37
CA LYS A 76 6.51 26.47 -6.14
C LYS A 76 6.90 25.16 -6.86
N LEU A 77 6.13 24.79 -7.88
CA LEU A 77 6.49 23.74 -8.82
C LEU A 77 7.69 24.21 -9.65
N LYS A 78 8.77 23.44 -9.58
CA LYS A 78 10.02 23.68 -10.30
C LYS A 78 10.00 22.97 -11.66
N GLU A 79 9.61 21.69 -11.66
CA GLU A 79 9.58 20.88 -12.88
C GLU A 79 8.44 19.85 -12.79
N ILE A 80 7.79 19.59 -13.92
CA ILE A 80 6.79 18.54 -14.08
C ILE A 80 7.23 17.62 -15.20
N THR A 81 7.25 16.33 -14.93
CA THR A 81 7.58 15.29 -15.92
C THR A 81 6.48 14.25 -15.92
N SER A 82 5.88 14.03 -17.08
CA SER A 82 4.84 13.02 -17.29
C SER A 82 5.34 11.86 -18.15
N GLN A 83 4.87 10.65 -17.84
CA GLN A 83 5.12 9.45 -18.63
C GLN A 83 3.81 8.65 -18.74
N SER A 84 3.36 8.44 -19.98
CA SER A 84 2.22 7.61 -20.30
C SER A 84 2.71 6.28 -20.88
N ARG A 85 2.16 5.18 -20.37
CA ARG A 85 2.34 3.82 -20.88
C ARG A 85 0.96 3.21 -21.07
N ASP A 86 0.90 2.05 -21.74
CA ASP A 86 -0.33 1.29 -21.85
C ASP A 86 -0.91 1.02 -20.45
N GLY A 87 -2.13 1.48 -20.22
CA GLY A 87 -2.84 1.36 -18.95
C GLY A 87 -2.33 2.19 -17.77
N LEU A 88 -1.29 3.02 -17.90
CA LEU A 88 -0.68 3.71 -16.75
C LEU A 88 -0.20 5.13 -17.09
N SER A 89 -0.64 6.09 -16.28
CA SER A 89 -0.12 7.48 -16.27
C SER A 89 0.70 7.71 -15.01
N MET A 90 1.91 8.24 -15.17
CA MET A 90 2.77 8.66 -14.07
C MET A 90 3.19 10.11 -14.27
N ILE A 91 2.88 10.97 -13.31
CA ILE A 91 3.27 12.38 -13.28
C ILE A 91 4.18 12.59 -12.07
N MET A 92 5.33 13.20 -12.29
CA MET A 92 6.28 13.58 -11.24
C MET A 92 6.37 15.10 -11.18
N LEU A 93 6.16 15.64 -9.98
CA LEU A 93 6.18 17.06 -9.65
C LEU A 93 7.40 17.32 -8.76
N GLU A 94 8.39 18.05 -9.25
CA GLU A 94 9.53 18.52 -8.48
C GLU A 94 9.28 19.95 -7.99
N PHE A 95 9.54 20.20 -6.72
CA PHE A 95 9.33 21.48 -6.05
C PHE A 95 10.65 22.09 -5.57
N ASP A 96 10.66 23.41 -5.36
CA ASP A 96 11.82 24.12 -4.82
C ASP A 96 12.19 23.68 -3.39
N PHE A 97 13.49 23.73 -3.07
CA PHE A 97 13.99 23.44 -1.73
C PHE A 97 13.39 24.35 -0.65
N GLY A 98 13.03 23.76 0.49
CA GLY A 98 12.41 24.48 1.62
C GLY A 98 10.92 24.71 1.47
N THR A 99 10.29 24.11 0.45
CA THR A 99 8.83 24.06 0.33
C THR A 99 8.24 23.15 1.39
N ASP A 100 7.13 23.57 1.98
CA ASP A 100 6.34 22.73 2.88
C ASP A 100 5.63 21.65 2.06
N MET A 101 6.21 20.46 2.04
CA MET A 101 5.70 19.34 1.27
C MET A 101 4.34 18.83 1.77
N ASP A 102 3.99 19.06 3.04
CA ASP A 102 2.69 18.62 3.56
C ASP A 102 1.57 19.56 3.06
N ALA A 103 1.86 20.87 2.96
CA ALA A 103 0.97 21.81 2.30
C ALA A 103 0.81 21.51 0.81
N VAL A 104 1.91 21.20 0.11
CA VAL A 104 1.90 20.81 -1.31
C VAL A 104 1.08 19.53 -1.52
N MET A 105 1.24 18.52 -0.67
CA MET A 105 0.46 17.27 -0.78
C MET A 105 -1.04 17.51 -0.65
N ASN A 106 -1.46 18.47 0.17
CA ASN A 106 -2.87 18.85 0.27
C ASN A 106 -3.33 19.61 -0.98
N ASP A 107 -2.55 20.58 -1.48
CA ASP A 107 -2.89 21.31 -2.73
C ASP A 107 -2.99 20.36 -3.94
N VAL A 108 -2.03 19.44 -4.08
CA VAL A 108 -2.05 18.40 -5.12
C VAL A 108 -3.28 17.52 -4.98
N ARG A 109 -3.64 17.10 -3.76
CA ARG A 109 -4.84 16.27 -3.52
C ARG A 109 -6.12 17.01 -3.89
N ASP A 110 -6.24 18.27 -3.52
CA ASP A 110 -7.42 19.09 -3.82
C ASP A 110 -7.58 19.28 -5.34
N LYS A 111 -6.46 19.49 -6.04
CA LYS A 111 -6.42 19.61 -7.51
C LYS A 111 -6.75 18.32 -8.25
N VAL A 112 -6.17 17.20 -7.83
CA VAL A 112 -6.51 15.88 -8.35
C VAL A 112 -7.98 15.60 -8.13
N SER A 113 -8.52 15.92 -6.96
CA SER A 113 -9.94 15.73 -6.64
C SER A 113 -10.85 16.55 -7.56
N LEU A 114 -10.46 17.79 -7.91
CA LEU A 114 -11.22 18.64 -8.83
C LEU A 114 -11.39 18.03 -10.22
N ILE A 115 -10.35 17.35 -10.73
CA ILE A 115 -10.36 16.78 -12.08
C ILE A 115 -10.73 15.30 -12.10
N SER A 116 -10.70 14.60 -10.96
CA SER A 116 -11.02 13.17 -10.84
C SER A 116 -12.37 12.81 -11.48
N GLY A 117 -13.40 13.63 -11.27
CA GLY A 117 -14.73 13.43 -11.87
C GLY A 117 -14.84 13.72 -13.37
N PHE A 118 -13.78 14.25 -13.99
CA PHE A 118 -13.69 14.47 -15.43
C PHE A 118 -12.82 13.42 -16.13
N LEU A 119 -12.15 12.54 -15.38
CA LEU A 119 -11.41 11.42 -15.94
C LEU A 119 -12.39 10.41 -16.56
N PRO A 120 -11.97 9.67 -17.61
CA PRO A 120 -12.83 8.66 -18.22
C PRO A 120 -13.30 7.59 -17.23
N ASP A 121 -14.52 7.09 -17.47
CA ASP A 121 -15.04 5.91 -16.79
C ASP A 121 -14.08 4.73 -17.00
N GLY A 122 -13.70 4.05 -15.92
CA GLY A 122 -12.72 2.97 -15.92
C GLY A 122 -11.30 3.39 -15.53
N THR A 123 -11.07 4.66 -15.21
CA THR A 123 -9.86 5.08 -14.48
C THR A 123 -9.98 4.74 -13.00
N GLU A 124 -8.87 4.28 -12.41
CA GLU A 124 -8.78 4.15 -10.95
C GLU A 124 -8.47 5.52 -10.32
N ASP A 125 -8.81 5.67 -9.04
CA ASP A 125 -8.51 6.89 -8.29
C ASP A 125 -7.00 7.17 -8.29
N PRO A 126 -6.56 8.39 -8.65
CA PRO A 126 -5.13 8.70 -8.69
C PRO A 126 -4.46 8.55 -7.31
N MET A 127 -3.38 7.80 -7.27
CA MET A 127 -2.55 7.62 -6.08
C MET A 127 -1.48 8.70 -6.01
N ILE A 128 -1.39 9.40 -4.87
CA ILE A 128 -0.43 10.48 -4.64
C ILE A 128 0.63 9.99 -3.64
N LEU A 129 1.90 10.00 -4.06
CA LEU A 129 3.03 9.51 -3.29
C LEU A 129 4.08 10.62 -3.11
N LYS A 130 4.48 10.89 -1.87
CA LYS A 130 5.61 11.77 -1.54
C LYS A 130 6.88 10.93 -1.44
N PHE A 131 7.91 11.26 -2.20
CA PHE A 131 9.21 10.60 -2.07
C PHE A 131 9.97 11.15 -0.86
N SER A 132 10.45 10.27 0.01
CA SER A 132 11.36 10.64 1.08
C SER A 132 12.45 9.59 1.28
N SER A 133 13.53 9.98 1.95
CA SER A 133 14.59 9.04 2.34
C SER A 133 14.09 7.87 3.21
N ASP A 134 12.94 8.01 3.87
CA ASP A 134 12.33 6.95 4.67
C ASP A 134 11.75 5.81 3.83
N MET A 135 11.45 6.06 2.55
CA MET A 135 11.02 5.01 1.61
C MET A 135 12.17 4.09 1.19
N ILE A 136 13.42 4.46 1.47
CA ILE A 136 14.59 3.61 1.21
C ILE A 136 14.47 2.38 2.13
N PRO A 137 14.47 1.16 1.56
CA PRO A 137 14.43 -0.07 2.36
C PRO A 137 15.58 -0.13 3.36
N VAL A 138 15.25 -0.42 4.62
CA VAL A 138 16.23 -0.70 5.69
C VAL A 138 16.73 -2.13 5.58
N VAL A 139 15.82 -3.07 5.36
CA VAL A 139 16.13 -4.48 5.16
C VAL A 139 15.34 -5.00 3.96
N VAL A 140 16.04 -5.70 3.07
CA VAL A 140 15.40 -6.48 2.00
C VAL A 140 15.73 -7.94 2.25
N LEU A 141 14.69 -8.73 2.52
CA LEU A 141 14.80 -10.17 2.68
C LEU A 141 14.32 -10.86 1.41
N SER A 142 14.83 -12.06 1.18
CA SER A 142 14.38 -12.93 0.11
C SER A 142 13.99 -14.27 0.67
N ALA A 143 12.86 -14.79 0.19
CA ALA A 143 12.33 -16.09 0.58
C ALA A 143 12.08 -16.94 -0.67
N THR A 144 12.52 -18.19 -0.64
CA THR A 144 12.29 -19.17 -1.71
C THR A 144 11.45 -20.31 -1.17
N ALA A 145 10.49 -20.81 -1.95
CA ALA A 145 9.73 -22.00 -1.60
C ALA A 145 9.68 -22.97 -2.79
N GLU A 146 9.75 -24.26 -2.49
CA GLU A 146 9.62 -25.35 -3.48
C GLU A 146 8.20 -25.91 -3.46
N GLU A 147 7.72 -26.39 -2.31
CA GLU A 147 6.40 -27.04 -2.19
C GLU A 147 5.25 -26.04 -1.99
N SER A 148 5.48 -24.98 -1.21
CA SER A 148 4.44 -24.01 -0.82
C SER A 148 4.39 -22.75 -1.71
N ALA A 149 4.88 -22.83 -2.94
CA ALA A 149 5.01 -21.65 -3.82
C ALA A 149 3.69 -20.88 -4.03
N GLY A 150 2.55 -21.58 -4.10
CA GLY A 150 1.23 -20.96 -4.24
C GLY A 150 0.66 -20.33 -2.96
N ALA A 151 1.17 -20.74 -1.79
CA ALA A 151 0.79 -20.15 -0.49
C ALA A 151 1.87 -19.19 0.04
N LEU A 152 2.97 -19.02 -0.70
CA LEU A 152 4.16 -18.29 -0.24
C LEU A 152 3.82 -16.86 0.16
N TYR A 153 3.02 -16.14 -0.65
CA TYR A 153 2.62 -14.78 -0.30
C TYR A 153 1.93 -14.74 1.07
N LYS A 154 0.93 -15.59 1.28
CA LYS A 154 0.15 -15.64 2.52
C LYS A 154 1.02 -16.00 3.73
N ILE A 155 1.92 -16.97 3.58
CA ILE A 155 2.86 -17.36 4.65
C ILE A 155 3.75 -16.17 5.01
N LEU A 156 4.34 -15.50 4.02
CA LEU A 156 5.21 -14.37 4.27
C LEU A 156 4.46 -13.18 4.86
N ASP A 157 3.26 -12.88 4.38
CA ASP A 157 2.45 -11.77 4.85
C ASP A 157 2.01 -11.98 6.31
N GLU A 158 1.45 -13.15 6.62
CA GLU A 158 0.91 -13.44 7.95
C GLU A 158 1.99 -13.76 8.99
N GLN A 159 3.02 -14.53 8.61
CA GLN A 159 4.01 -15.07 9.55
C GLN A 159 5.29 -14.24 9.60
N VAL A 160 5.61 -13.45 8.57
CA VAL A 160 6.85 -12.67 8.54
C VAL A 160 6.58 -11.17 8.54
N ALA A 161 5.83 -10.66 7.57
CA ALA A 161 5.58 -9.22 7.44
C ALA A 161 4.81 -8.67 8.64
N ASN A 162 3.74 -9.33 9.09
CA ASN A 162 2.96 -8.89 10.25
C ASN A 162 3.75 -8.80 11.55
N PRO A 163 4.57 -9.81 11.94
CA PRO A 163 5.47 -9.67 13.09
C PRO A 163 6.50 -8.56 12.94
N LEU A 164 7.13 -8.42 11.77
CA LEU A 164 8.13 -7.38 11.53
C LEU A 164 7.50 -5.96 11.56
N ASN A 165 6.26 -5.79 11.09
CA ASN A 165 5.50 -4.55 11.19
C ASN A 165 5.25 -4.10 12.64
N ARG A 166 5.30 -5.01 13.62
CA ARG A 166 5.13 -4.67 15.05
C ARG A 166 6.42 -4.16 15.71
N ILE A 167 7.57 -4.25 15.04
CA ILE A 167 8.84 -3.76 15.57
C ILE A 167 8.80 -2.23 15.65
N SER A 168 9.20 -1.67 16.79
CA SER A 168 9.22 -0.22 16.99
C SER A 168 10.12 0.48 15.97
N GLY A 169 9.58 1.50 15.30
CA GLY A 169 10.28 2.26 14.26
C GLY A 169 10.15 1.68 12.85
N VAL A 170 9.57 0.48 12.67
CA VAL A 170 9.18 -0.02 11.35
C VAL A 170 7.92 0.71 10.88
N GLY A 171 7.96 1.21 9.64
CA GLY A 171 6.85 1.93 9.03
C GLY A 171 5.94 1.00 8.26
N THR A 172 6.53 0.29 7.30
CA THR A 172 5.81 -0.63 6.42
C THR A 172 6.70 -1.82 6.11
N VAL A 173 6.12 -3.02 6.12
CA VAL A 173 6.70 -4.23 5.57
C VAL A 173 5.81 -4.73 4.45
N SER A 174 6.37 -4.86 3.25
CA SER A 174 5.64 -5.31 2.06
C SER A 174 6.26 -6.57 1.46
N VAL A 175 5.41 -7.46 0.94
CA VAL A 175 5.81 -8.68 0.25
C VAL A 175 5.62 -8.48 -1.26
N GLY A 176 6.65 -8.77 -2.05
CA GLY A 176 6.65 -8.62 -3.50
C GLY A 176 7.14 -9.87 -4.23
N GLY A 177 6.70 -10.06 -5.48
CA GLY A 177 7.14 -11.16 -6.35
C GLY A 177 6.67 -12.57 -5.96
N ALA A 178 5.89 -12.71 -4.87
CA ALA A 178 5.18 -13.95 -4.56
C ALA A 178 3.83 -13.96 -5.29
N PRO A 179 3.38 -15.09 -5.85
CA PRO A 179 2.09 -15.17 -6.49
C PRO A 179 0.96 -15.06 -5.44
N GLN A 180 -0.03 -14.21 -5.71
CA GLN A 180 -1.24 -14.09 -4.90
C GLN A 180 -2.32 -15.03 -5.43
N ARG A 181 -3.21 -15.50 -4.54
CA ARG A 181 -4.35 -16.33 -4.94
C ARG A 181 -5.44 -15.43 -5.53
N GLU A 182 -5.93 -15.76 -6.72
CA GLU A 182 -6.98 -15.04 -7.43
C GLU A 182 -8.07 -16.04 -7.87
N ILE A 183 -9.33 -15.66 -7.69
CA ILE A 183 -10.46 -16.44 -8.20
C ILE A 183 -10.94 -15.81 -9.50
N GLN A 184 -10.68 -16.50 -10.61
CA GLN A 184 -11.06 -16.03 -11.94
C GLN A 184 -12.43 -16.59 -12.33
N VAL A 185 -13.37 -15.71 -12.64
CA VAL A 185 -14.70 -16.08 -13.17
C VAL A 185 -14.69 -15.86 -14.69
N ASN A 186 -14.40 -16.94 -15.42
CA ASN A 186 -14.26 -16.89 -16.88
C ASN A 186 -15.62 -17.10 -17.55
N VAL A 187 -16.24 -16.03 -18.00
CA VAL A 187 -17.58 -16.06 -18.61
C VAL A 187 -17.51 -16.49 -20.08
N VAL A 188 -18.49 -17.28 -20.55
CA VAL A 188 -18.56 -17.78 -21.93
C VAL A 188 -19.53 -16.92 -22.76
N PRO A 189 -19.05 -16.09 -23.72
CA PRO A 189 -19.90 -15.12 -24.43
C PRO A 189 -21.12 -15.74 -25.12
N ALA A 190 -20.93 -16.88 -25.82
CA ALA A 190 -22.02 -17.57 -26.51
C ALA A 190 -23.15 -18.03 -25.56
N LYS A 191 -22.84 -18.30 -24.29
CA LYS A 191 -23.83 -18.67 -23.29
C LYS A 191 -24.57 -17.44 -22.75
N LEU A 192 -23.88 -16.32 -22.55
CA LEU A 192 -24.52 -15.07 -22.18
C LEU A 192 -25.58 -14.66 -23.21
N GLU A 193 -25.23 -14.73 -24.50
CA GLU A 193 -26.15 -14.44 -25.60
C GLU A 193 -27.37 -15.38 -25.57
N ALA A 194 -27.15 -16.69 -25.39
CA ALA A 194 -28.22 -17.68 -25.34
C ALA A 194 -29.20 -17.46 -24.16
N TYR A 195 -28.69 -16.96 -23.03
CA TYR A 195 -29.51 -16.64 -21.86
C TYR A 195 -29.97 -15.17 -21.82
N ASN A 196 -29.59 -14.36 -22.81
CA ASN A 196 -29.86 -12.91 -22.89
C ASN A 196 -29.41 -12.16 -21.62
N MET A 197 -28.19 -12.44 -21.18
CA MET A 197 -27.57 -11.87 -19.98
C MET A 197 -26.36 -11.01 -20.34
N SER A 198 -26.06 -10.00 -19.53
CA SER A 198 -24.87 -9.17 -19.69
C SER A 198 -23.77 -9.54 -18.69
N LEU A 199 -22.52 -9.15 -18.98
CA LEU A 199 -21.39 -9.37 -18.07
C LEU A 199 -21.54 -8.53 -16.80
N GLU A 200 -22.04 -7.30 -16.95
CA GLU A 200 -22.26 -6.35 -15.85
C GLU A 200 -23.28 -6.90 -14.86
N GLN A 201 -24.34 -7.55 -15.35
CA GLN A 201 -25.33 -8.21 -14.51
C GLN A 201 -24.68 -9.29 -13.63
N ILE A 202 -23.80 -10.12 -14.20
CA ILE A 202 -23.09 -11.17 -13.45
C ILE A 202 -22.17 -10.54 -12.41
N ALA A 203 -21.41 -9.51 -12.79
CA ALA A 203 -20.51 -8.80 -11.87
C ALA A 203 -21.28 -8.20 -10.68
N GLN A 204 -22.44 -7.58 -10.93
CA GLN A 204 -23.31 -7.02 -9.88
C GLN A 204 -23.85 -8.10 -8.94
N VAL A 205 -24.29 -9.24 -9.47
CA VAL A 205 -24.78 -10.35 -8.63
C VAL A 205 -23.67 -10.91 -7.76
N ILE A 206 -22.48 -11.15 -8.31
CA ILE A 206 -21.35 -11.67 -7.53
C ILE A 206 -20.97 -10.67 -6.42
N ALA A 207 -20.94 -9.37 -6.71
CA ALA A 207 -20.65 -8.34 -5.72
C ALA A 207 -21.71 -8.26 -4.61
N ALA A 208 -23.00 -8.44 -4.96
CA ALA A 208 -24.10 -8.40 -4.01
C ALA A 208 -24.15 -9.64 -3.09
N GLU A 209 -23.78 -10.80 -3.62
CA GLU A 209 -23.78 -12.06 -2.85
C GLU A 209 -22.54 -12.19 -1.95
N ASN A 210 -21.40 -11.59 -2.31
CA ASN A 210 -20.17 -11.64 -1.51
C ASN A 210 -20.09 -10.52 -0.45
N LEU A 211 -21.18 -10.24 0.26
CA LEU A 211 -21.23 -9.18 1.27
C LEU A 211 -21.79 -9.70 2.61
N ASN A 212 -21.08 -9.38 3.70
CA ASN A 212 -21.57 -9.63 5.06
C ASN A 212 -22.46 -8.47 5.51
N VAL A 213 -23.76 -8.71 5.69
CA VAL A 213 -24.73 -7.67 6.04
C VAL A 213 -25.13 -7.80 7.52
N PRO A 214 -24.94 -6.75 8.35
CA PRO A 214 -25.50 -6.73 9.70
C PRO A 214 -27.02 -6.59 9.60
N ALA A 215 -27.76 -7.57 10.13
CA ALA A 215 -29.23 -7.56 10.14
C ALA A 215 -29.82 -6.82 11.35
N GLY A 216 -28.97 -6.14 12.13
CA GLY A 216 -29.33 -5.40 13.32
C GLY A 216 -29.23 -6.22 14.60
N ASN A 217 -29.85 -5.71 15.66
CA ASN A 217 -29.88 -6.36 16.96
C ASN A 217 -31.33 -6.71 17.33
N PHE A 218 -31.50 -7.77 18.11
CA PHE A 218 -32.78 -8.09 18.71
C PHE A 218 -32.60 -8.50 20.17
N ASP A 219 -33.54 -8.08 21.02
CA ASP A 219 -33.47 -8.32 22.45
C ASP A 219 -34.27 -9.57 22.83
N ILE A 220 -33.64 -10.48 23.58
CA ILE A 220 -34.32 -11.59 24.24
C ILE A 220 -34.15 -11.40 25.75
N GLY A 221 -35.23 -10.99 26.42
CA GLY A 221 -35.21 -10.71 27.85
C GLY A 221 -34.35 -9.50 28.19
N SER A 222 -33.27 -9.72 28.93
CA SER A 222 -32.27 -8.68 29.29
C SER A 222 -30.99 -8.73 28.45
N GLN A 223 -30.95 -9.56 27.40
CA GLN A 223 -29.78 -9.74 26.55
C GLN A 223 -30.06 -9.30 25.11
N THR A 224 -29.17 -8.48 24.57
CA THR A 224 -29.19 -8.04 23.17
C THR A 224 -28.34 -8.96 22.32
N TYR A 225 -28.92 -9.54 21.27
CA TYR A 225 -28.23 -10.39 20.30
C TYR A 225 -28.05 -9.64 18.99
N MET A 226 -26.82 -9.63 18.48
CA MET A 226 -26.53 -9.09 17.15
C MET A 226 -26.77 -10.18 16.11
N LEU A 227 -27.64 -9.90 15.14
CA LEU A 227 -27.87 -10.77 13.99
C LEU A 227 -26.99 -10.30 12.83
N ARG A 228 -26.16 -11.20 12.31
CA ARG A 228 -25.31 -10.97 11.13
C ARG A 228 -25.61 -12.05 10.10
N LEU A 229 -25.82 -11.63 8.86
CA LEU A 229 -25.89 -12.54 7.72
C LEU A 229 -24.48 -12.68 7.14
N GLU A 230 -23.94 -13.89 7.16
CA GLU A 230 -22.68 -14.23 6.50
C GLU A 230 -22.96 -14.54 5.02
N GLY A 231 -22.59 -13.63 4.13
CA GLY A 231 -22.69 -13.81 2.67
C GLY A 231 -21.34 -14.13 2.01
N GLU A 232 -20.22 -13.88 2.70
CA GLU A 232 -18.88 -14.06 2.15
C GLU A 232 -18.57 -15.53 1.79
N PHE A 233 -18.03 -15.74 0.58
CA PHE A 233 -17.68 -17.07 0.11
C PHE A 233 -16.38 -17.58 0.74
N LYS A 234 -16.47 -18.69 1.49
CA LYS A 234 -15.29 -19.36 2.07
C LYS A 234 -14.58 -20.24 1.05
N ASN A 235 -15.30 -20.83 0.10
CA ASN A 235 -14.73 -21.66 -0.96
C ASN A 235 -15.06 -21.12 -2.35
N SER A 236 -14.09 -21.19 -3.24
CA SER A 236 -14.26 -20.83 -4.66
C SER A 236 -15.34 -21.67 -5.37
N ARG A 237 -15.58 -22.89 -4.88
CA ARG A 237 -16.60 -23.79 -5.45
C ARG A 237 -18.02 -23.28 -5.21
N ASP A 238 -18.25 -22.53 -4.14
CA ASP A 238 -19.59 -22.06 -3.76
C ASP A 238 -20.12 -21.03 -4.77
N LEU A 239 -19.22 -20.27 -5.42
CA LEU A 239 -19.55 -19.34 -6.50
C LEU A 239 -20.33 -20.01 -7.64
N ASN A 240 -20.07 -21.28 -7.93
CA ASN A 240 -20.74 -22.01 -9.02
C ASN A 240 -22.26 -22.14 -8.81
N ASN A 241 -22.74 -22.03 -7.57
CA ASN A 241 -24.14 -22.21 -7.20
C ASN A 241 -24.91 -20.89 -7.07
N ILE A 242 -24.26 -19.75 -7.36
CA ILE A 242 -24.92 -18.44 -7.35
C ILE A 242 -25.92 -18.38 -8.50
N VAL A 243 -27.13 -17.90 -8.21
CA VAL A 243 -28.15 -17.63 -9.24
C VAL A 243 -27.87 -16.27 -9.84
N VAL A 244 -27.38 -16.25 -11.09
CA VAL A 244 -26.99 -15.03 -11.80
C VAL A 244 -28.14 -14.42 -12.60
N GLY A 245 -29.20 -15.19 -12.83
CA GLY A 245 -30.35 -14.71 -13.60
C GLY A 245 -31.47 -15.73 -13.67
N ASN A 246 -32.45 -15.43 -14.53
CA ASN A 246 -33.58 -16.31 -14.81
C ASN A 246 -33.83 -16.30 -16.32
N SER A 247 -33.98 -17.49 -16.90
CA SER A 247 -34.34 -17.67 -18.29
C SER A 247 -35.57 -18.56 -18.39
N MET A 248 -36.65 -18.02 -18.96
CA MET A 248 -37.92 -18.73 -19.16
C MET A 248 -38.48 -19.39 -17.88
N GLY A 249 -38.33 -18.72 -16.73
CA GLY A 249 -38.83 -19.21 -15.43
C GLY A 249 -37.91 -20.21 -14.74
N ARG A 250 -36.72 -20.49 -15.28
CA ARG A 250 -35.70 -21.34 -14.64
C ARG A 250 -34.53 -20.49 -14.13
N PRO A 251 -34.06 -20.72 -12.90
CA PRO A 251 -32.87 -20.05 -12.41
C PRO A 251 -31.66 -20.46 -13.25
N VAL A 252 -30.84 -19.48 -13.63
CA VAL A 252 -29.58 -19.67 -14.32
C VAL A 252 -28.47 -19.50 -13.29
N TYR A 253 -27.62 -20.52 -13.15
CA TYR A 253 -26.52 -20.52 -12.19
C TYR A 253 -25.24 -20.01 -12.84
N LEU A 254 -24.29 -19.53 -12.02
CA LEU A 254 -22.99 -19.06 -12.52
C LEU A 254 -22.28 -20.16 -13.32
N ARG A 255 -22.34 -21.41 -12.87
CA ARG A 255 -21.79 -22.58 -13.60
C ARG A 255 -22.39 -22.79 -14.99
N ASP A 256 -23.60 -22.29 -15.23
CA ASP A 256 -24.26 -22.45 -16.52
C ASP A 256 -23.63 -21.51 -17.54
N VAL A 257 -23.15 -20.32 -17.12
CA VAL A 257 -22.64 -19.25 -18.00
C VAL A 257 -21.14 -18.97 -17.89
N ALA A 258 -20.47 -19.43 -16.84
CA ALA A 258 -19.07 -19.16 -16.55
C ALA A 258 -18.34 -20.37 -15.95
N THR A 259 -17.01 -20.34 -16.00
CA THR A 259 -16.12 -21.31 -15.34
C THR A 259 -15.33 -20.61 -14.25
N VAL A 260 -15.50 -21.05 -13.00
CA VAL A 260 -14.76 -20.51 -11.85
C VAL A 260 -13.45 -21.28 -11.69
N SER A 261 -12.33 -20.58 -11.77
CA SER A 261 -10.98 -21.13 -11.62
C SER A 261 -10.31 -20.55 -10.38
N ASP A 262 -9.88 -21.43 -9.48
CA ASP A 262 -9.08 -21.07 -8.31
C ASP A 262 -7.61 -21.13 -8.71
N THR A 263 -7.00 -19.98 -8.94
CA THR A 263 -5.67 -19.87 -9.54
C THR A 263 -4.82 -18.83 -8.82
N LEU A 264 -3.64 -18.57 -9.35
CA LEU A 264 -2.78 -17.47 -8.94
C LEU A 264 -2.99 -16.30 -9.88
N GLU A 265 -2.88 -15.09 -9.34
CA GLU A 265 -2.88 -13.84 -10.09
C GLU A 265 -1.84 -13.90 -11.23
N SER A 266 -2.19 -13.30 -12.37
CA SER A 266 -1.27 -13.17 -13.49
C SER A 266 -0.04 -12.37 -13.07
N ARG A 267 1.17 -12.91 -13.31
CA ARG A 267 2.40 -12.32 -12.79
C ARG A 267 2.76 -11.06 -13.56
N VAL A 268 2.71 -9.92 -12.88
CA VAL A 268 3.24 -8.65 -13.40
C VAL A 268 4.75 -8.53 -13.14
N GLN A 269 5.27 -9.21 -12.11
CA GLN A 269 6.67 -9.14 -11.70
C GLN A 269 7.19 -10.52 -11.25
N GLU A 270 8.42 -10.86 -11.65
CA GLU A 270 9.12 -12.06 -11.20
C GLU A 270 10.43 -11.68 -10.50
N ASN A 271 10.64 -12.23 -9.30
CA ASN A 271 11.84 -12.02 -8.51
C ASN A 271 12.69 -13.29 -8.49
N TYR A 272 14.01 -13.11 -8.61
CA TYR A 272 14.99 -14.19 -8.61
C TYR A 272 16.10 -13.90 -7.61
N THR A 273 16.43 -14.88 -6.77
CA THR A 273 17.55 -14.84 -5.84
C THR A 273 18.45 -16.03 -6.09
N ASN A 274 19.72 -15.76 -6.43
CA ASN A 274 20.70 -16.78 -6.76
C ASN A 274 20.21 -17.78 -7.83
N GLY A 275 19.51 -17.27 -8.85
CA GLY A 275 18.96 -18.08 -9.95
C GLY A 275 17.70 -18.89 -9.62
N ARG A 276 17.17 -18.79 -8.39
CA ARG A 276 15.90 -19.43 -8.00
C ARG A 276 14.82 -18.38 -7.83
N ARG A 277 13.58 -18.74 -8.19
CA ARG A 277 12.41 -17.88 -7.98
C ARG A 277 12.24 -17.60 -6.48
N SER A 278 12.04 -16.33 -6.15
CA SER A 278 11.95 -15.86 -4.77
C SER A 278 10.87 -14.81 -4.63
N ALA A 279 10.33 -14.68 -3.42
CA ALA A 279 9.61 -13.51 -2.98
C ALA A 279 10.57 -12.55 -2.26
N SER A 280 10.31 -11.26 -2.34
CA SER A 280 11.03 -10.24 -1.58
C SER A 280 10.16 -9.73 -0.44
N ILE A 281 10.76 -9.48 0.72
CA ILE A 281 10.11 -8.76 1.82
C ILE A 281 10.92 -7.49 2.02
N ILE A 282 10.25 -6.35 1.92
CA ILE A 282 10.86 -5.02 1.99
C ILE A 282 10.42 -4.39 3.30
N VAL A 283 11.38 -4.06 4.17
CA VAL A 283 11.15 -3.37 5.44
C VAL A 283 11.57 -1.91 5.28
N GLN A 284 10.63 -1.00 5.47
CA GLN A 284 10.84 0.45 5.48
C GLN A 284 10.68 0.99 6.90
N LYS A 285 11.41 2.05 7.22
CA LYS A 285 11.34 2.69 8.54
C LYS A 285 10.28 3.79 8.59
N GLN A 286 9.86 4.12 9.80
CA GLN A 286 9.17 5.38 10.07
C GLN A 286 10.15 6.55 10.01
N SER A 287 9.62 7.74 9.74
CA SER A 287 10.44 8.95 9.71
C SER A 287 11.13 9.21 11.04
N GLY A 288 12.43 9.47 10.98
CA GLY A 288 13.28 9.72 12.16
C GLY A 288 13.62 8.47 12.99
N ALA A 289 13.22 7.28 12.56
CA ALA A 289 13.59 6.04 13.26
C ALA A 289 15.04 5.63 12.99
N ASN A 290 15.63 4.90 13.93
CA ASN A 290 17.02 4.44 13.87
C ASN A 290 17.15 3.19 12.99
N THR A 291 17.77 3.35 11.83
CA THR A 291 17.98 2.31 10.81
C THR A 291 18.73 1.10 11.36
N VAL A 292 19.79 1.32 12.15
CA VAL A 292 20.61 0.22 12.72
C VAL A 292 19.81 -0.58 13.75
N ALA A 293 19.09 0.11 14.64
CA ALA A 293 18.27 -0.54 15.66
C ALA A 293 17.17 -1.41 15.04
N ILE A 294 16.55 -0.94 13.95
CA ILE A 294 15.55 -1.72 13.20
C ILE A 294 16.22 -2.95 12.56
N ALA A 295 17.36 -2.79 11.89
CA ALA A 295 18.05 -3.91 11.26
C ALA A 295 18.44 -4.99 12.28
N ASP A 296 18.94 -4.59 13.45
CA ASP A 296 19.28 -5.50 14.54
C ASP A 296 18.04 -6.20 15.11
N ALA A 297 16.94 -5.46 15.31
CA ALA A 297 15.68 -6.02 15.80
C ALA A 297 15.06 -7.02 14.81
N VAL A 298 15.02 -6.69 13.51
CA VAL A 298 14.57 -7.60 12.45
C VAL A 298 15.42 -8.87 12.47
N LYS A 299 16.75 -8.73 12.54
CA LYS A 299 17.66 -9.88 12.58
C LYS A 299 17.47 -10.75 13.82
N ALA A 300 17.11 -10.16 14.97
CA ALA A 300 16.83 -10.88 16.20
C ALA A 300 15.49 -11.62 16.19
N GLU A 301 14.48 -11.07 15.50
CA GLU A 301 13.14 -11.67 15.40
C GLU A 301 13.10 -12.83 14.38
N LEU A 302 13.88 -12.74 13.30
CA LEU A 302 13.87 -13.71 12.19
C LEU A 302 13.98 -15.20 12.59
N PRO A 303 14.80 -15.62 13.57
CA PRO A 303 14.87 -17.03 13.98
C PRO A 303 13.58 -17.57 14.63
N GLY A 304 12.69 -16.70 15.08
CA GLY A 304 11.41 -17.06 15.71
C GLY A 304 10.21 -17.08 14.76
N LEU A 305 10.42 -16.69 13.49
CA LEU A 305 9.43 -16.65 12.42
C LEU A 305 9.61 -17.85 11.49
#